data_AF-A0A3D2RWN5-F1
#
_entry.id   AF-A0A3D2RWN5-F1
#
_cell.length_a   1.000
_cell.length_b   1.000
_cell.length_c   1.000
_cell.angle_alpha   90.00
_cell.angle_beta   90.00
_cell.angle_gamma   90.00
#
_symmetry.space_group_name_H-M   'P 1'
#
loop_
_entity.id
_entity.type
_entity.pdbx_description
1 polymer ?
#
loop_
_entity_poly.entity_id
_entity_poly.type
_entity_poly.pdbx_seq_one_letter_code
_entity_poly.pdbx_strand_id
1 'polypeptide(L)'
;MKLLRIRGWRKWQSYRKDRGTPPWIKIYRCLMTNPDWARLTDAEKGQLVSIWIVGADKDGIIPNDPDILKKVCILDKAPDINLLIGAGFLCHDDVTMTSVGCQDDTPETETET
;
A
#
# COMPACT_ATOMS: atom_id res chain seq x y z
N MET A 1 -10.63 -9.30 -15.34
CA MET A 1 -10.32 -7.93 -14.86
C MET A 1 -8.85 -7.88 -14.51
N LYS A 2 -8.11 -6.84 -14.92
CA LYS A 2 -6.72 -6.67 -14.50
C LYS A 2 -6.70 -6.15 -13.05
N LEU A 3 -5.80 -6.67 -12.24
CA LEU A 3 -5.64 -6.29 -10.83
C LEU A 3 -4.28 -5.62 -10.62
N LEU A 4 -4.23 -4.75 -9.62
CA LEU A 4 -3.00 -4.19 -9.10
C LEU A 4 -2.83 -4.61 -7.64
N ARG A 5 -1.60 -4.53 -7.18
CA ARG A 5 -1.25 -4.74 -5.79
C ARG A 5 -0.51 -3.52 -5.24
N ILE A 6 -0.80 -3.15 -4.00
CA ILE A 6 -0.06 -2.14 -3.26
C ILE A 6 1.32 -2.71 -2.90
N ARG A 7 2.38 -2.01 -3.29
CA ARG A 7 3.75 -2.50 -3.11
C ARG A 7 4.08 -2.64 -1.62
N GLY A 8 4.60 -3.81 -1.25
CA GLY A 8 5.03 -4.06 0.13
C GLY A 8 3.88 -4.19 1.13
N TRP A 9 2.62 -4.38 0.69
CA TRP A 9 1.47 -4.47 1.60
C TRP A 9 1.69 -5.41 2.78
N ARG A 10 2.16 -6.65 2.53
CA ARG A 10 2.44 -7.63 3.61
C ARG A 10 3.52 -7.19 4.60
N LYS A 11 4.48 -6.38 4.17
CA LYS A 11 5.54 -5.83 5.03
C LYS A 11 4.98 -4.71 5.92
N TRP A 12 4.23 -3.79 5.34
CA TRP A 12 3.76 -2.58 6.02
C TRP A 12 2.44 -2.79 6.79
N GLN A 13 1.60 -3.72 6.36
CA GLN A 13 0.28 -3.99 6.94
C GLN A 13 0.24 -5.38 7.60
N SER A 14 1.30 -5.74 8.31
CA SER A 14 1.33 -6.97 9.10
C SER A 14 0.59 -6.77 10.43
N TYR A 15 -0.42 -7.60 10.67
CA TYR A 15 -1.24 -7.63 11.87
C TYR A 15 -1.27 -9.02 12.47
N ARG A 16 -1.56 -9.12 13.77
CA ARG A 16 -1.72 -10.43 14.41
C ARG A 16 -2.98 -11.10 13.88
N LYS A 17 -2.87 -12.37 13.47
CA LYS A 17 -3.93 -13.14 12.80
C LYS A 17 -5.15 -13.40 13.68
N ASP A 18 -4.98 -13.39 14.99
CA ASP A 18 -6.00 -13.64 16.01
C ASP A 18 -7.00 -12.48 16.17
N ARG A 19 -6.70 -11.29 15.63
CA ARG A 19 -7.52 -10.07 15.82
C ARG A 19 -8.42 -9.73 14.63
N GLY A 20 -8.46 -10.57 13.60
CA GLY A 20 -9.19 -10.28 12.35
C GLY A 20 -8.59 -9.09 11.58
N THR A 21 -9.30 -8.64 10.53
CA THR A 21 -8.90 -7.46 9.75
C THR A 21 -9.12 -6.19 10.58
N PRO A 22 -8.06 -5.41 10.89
CA PRO A 22 -8.23 -4.19 11.67
C PRO A 22 -9.06 -3.14 10.92
N PRO A 23 -9.81 -2.28 11.62
CA PRO A 23 -10.59 -1.22 10.99
C PRO A 23 -9.74 0.01 10.57
N TRP A 24 -8.40 -0.12 10.55
CA TRP A 24 -7.46 0.94 10.22
C TRP A 24 -6.25 0.38 9.44
N ILE A 25 -5.54 1.27 8.75
CA ILE A 25 -4.24 0.98 8.13
C ILE A 25 -3.11 1.70 8.87
N LYS A 26 -1.89 1.16 8.80
CA LYS A 26 -0.68 1.86 9.28
C LYS A 26 -0.16 2.81 8.22
N ILE A 27 0.18 4.03 8.61
CA ILE A 27 0.93 4.97 7.76
C ILE A 27 2.29 5.22 8.40
N TYR A 28 3.37 5.00 7.65
CA TYR A 28 4.73 5.04 8.17
C TYR A 28 5.37 6.41 7.96
N ARG A 29 6.03 6.93 9.00
CA ARG A 29 6.75 8.22 8.97
C ARG A 29 7.82 8.31 7.88
N CYS A 30 8.38 7.18 7.45
CA CYS A 30 9.39 7.14 6.38
C CYS A 30 8.85 7.61 5.02
N LEU A 31 7.53 7.75 4.85
CA LEU A 31 6.95 8.42 3.69
C LEU A 31 7.44 9.87 3.56
N MET A 32 7.65 10.58 4.67
CA MET A 32 8.11 11.97 4.64
C MET A 32 9.57 12.12 4.20
N THR A 33 10.33 11.03 4.21
CA THR A 33 11.71 10.97 3.68
C THR A 33 11.79 10.27 2.33
N ASN A 34 10.66 9.78 1.80
CA ASN A 34 10.62 9.12 0.50
C ASN A 34 10.54 10.19 -0.61
N PRO A 35 11.53 10.26 -1.52
CA PRO A 35 11.55 11.27 -2.58
C PRO A 35 10.39 11.12 -3.56
N ASP A 36 9.91 9.91 -3.83
CA ASP A 36 8.77 9.66 -4.71
C ASP A 36 7.47 10.15 -4.07
N TRP A 37 7.31 9.97 -2.75
CA TRP A 37 6.20 10.55 -1.99
C TRP A 37 6.24 12.09 -1.99
N ALA A 38 7.43 12.67 -1.82
CA ALA A 38 7.61 14.12 -1.79
C ALA A 38 7.27 14.79 -3.13
N ARG A 39 7.46 14.09 -4.26
CA ARG A 39 7.14 14.56 -5.61
C ARG A 39 5.64 14.58 -5.92
N LEU A 40 4.84 13.83 -5.18
CA LEU A 40 3.40 13.80 -5.35
C LEU A 40 2.78 15.13 -4.92
N THR A 41 1.77 15.56 -5.65
CA THR A 41 0.85 16.63 -5.24
C THR A 41 0.02 16.19 -4.03
N ASP A 42 -0.56 17.14 -3.31
CA ASP A 42 -1.38 16.83 -2.14
C ASP A 42 -2.63 16.02 -2.50
N ALA A 43 -3.18 16.25 -3.70
CA ALA A 43 -4.26 15.45 -4.25
C ALA A 43 -3.83 13.99 -4.49
N GLU A 44 -2.67 13.77 -5.11
CA GLU A 44 -2.15 12.40 -5.37
C GLU A 44 -1.82 11.66 -4.08
N LYS A 45 -1.27 12.34 -3.06
CA LYS A 45 -1.05 11.77 -1.73
C LYS A 45 -2.37 11.33 -1.10
N GLY A 46 -3.39 12.18 -1.17
CA GLY A 46 -4.74 11.86 -0.68
C GLY A 46 -5.35 10.67 -1.41
N GLN A 47 -5.28 10.66 -2.75
CA GLN A 47 -5.74 9.55 -3.58
C GLN A 47 -5.06 8.24 -3.21
N LEU A 48 -3.74 8.26 -3.01
CA LEU A 48 -2.96 7.08 -2.66
C LEU A 48 -3.35 6.52 -1.28
N VAL A 49 -3.57 7.38 -0.29
CA VAL A 49 -4.08 6.96 1.03
C VAL A 49 -5.48 6.36 0.91
N SER A 50 -6.39 6.96 0.15
CA SER A 50 -7.73 6.38 -0.08
C SER A 50 -7.66 5.01 -0.76
N ILE A 51 -6.76 4.83 -1.73
CA ILE A 51 -6.50 3.55 -2.38
C ILE A 51 -5.99 2.52 -1.37
N TRP A 52 -5.11 2.89 -0.44
CA TRP A 52 -4.63 2.00 0.61
C TRP A 52 -5.74 1.55 1.56
N ILE A 53 -6.67 2.45 1.90
CA ILE A 53 -7.83 2.12 2.73
C ILE A 53 -8.71 1.09 2.02
N VAL A 54 -9.05 1.34 0.76
CA VAL A 54 -9.88 0.41 -0.05
C VAL A 54 -9.19 -0.93 -0.28
N GLY A 55 -7.87 -0.92 -0.46
CA GLY A 55 -7.09 -2.16 -0.63
C GLY A 55 -7.01 -3.01 0.63
N ALA A 56 -7.32 -2.46 1.81
CA ALA A 56 -7.19 -3.17 3.08
C ALA A 56 -8.10 -4.39 3.19
N ASP A 57 -9.29 -4.33 2.59
CA ASP A 57 -10.27 -5.42 2.60
C ASP A 57 -9.81 -6.64 1.78
N LYS A 58 -8.82 -6.47 0.90
CA LYS A 58 -8.37 -7.49 -0.06
C LYS A 58 -6.85 -7.67 -0.07
N ASP A 59 -6.19 -7.56 1.08
CA ASP A 59 -4.74 -7.77 1.23
C ASP A 59 -3.89 -6.93 0.25
N GLY A 60 -4.32 -5.69 0.06
CA GLY A 60 -3.67 -4.72 -0.81
C GLY A 60 -3.94 -4.92 -2.30
N ILE A 61 -4.92 -5.76 -2.67
CA ILE A 61 -5.35 -5.97 -4.06
C ILE A 61 -6.43 -4.95 -4.41
N ILE A 62 -6.25 -4.26 -5.54
CA ILE A 62 -7.17 -3.24 -6.03
C ILE A 62 -7.47 -3.43 -7.53
N PRO A 63 -8.62 -2.96 -8.03
CA PRO A 63 -8.91 -3.01 -9.46
C PRO A 63 -7.97 -2.10 -10.25
N ASN A 64 -7.48 -2.56 -11.40
CA ASN A 64 -6.73 -1.75 -12.35
C ASN A 64 -7.68 -0.95 -13.26
N ASP A 65 -8.55 -0.15 -12.66
CA ASP A 65 -9.55 0.65 -13.38
C ASP A 65 -9.71 2.00 -12.65
N PRO A 66 -9.32 3.11 -13.30
CA PRO A 66 -9.31 4.42 -12.65
C PRO A 66 -10.73 4.94 -12.36
N ASP A 67 -11.74 4.56 -13.15
CA ASP A 67 -13.13 4.96 -12.94
C ASP A 67 -13.75 4.19 -11.76
N ILE A 68 -13.42 2.91 -11.61
CA ILE A 68 -13.81 2.13 -10.44
C ILE A 68 -13.13 2.69 -9.19
N LEU A 69 -11.82 2.93 -9.25
CA LEU A 69 -11.08 3.48 -8.10
C LEU A 69 -11.63 4.84 -7.69
N LYS A 70 -11.95 5.71 -8.65
CA LYS A 70 -12.59 7.01 -8.36
C LYS A 70 -13.86 6.86 -7.52
N LYS A 71 -14.75 5.94 -7.91
CA LYS A 71 -16.02 5.71 -7.22
C LYS A 71 -15.82 5.09 -5.84
N VAL A 72 -15.00 4.05 -5.75
CA VAL A 72 -14.79 3.31 -4.50
C VAL A 72 -14.01 4.14 -3.48
N CYS A 73 -13.04 4.94 -3.94
CA CYS A 73 -12.24 5.83 -3.08
C CYS A 73 -12.90 7.19 -2.83
N ILE A 74 -14.11 7.44 -3.37
CA ILE A 74 -14.87 8.70 -3.23
C ILE A 74 -14.02 9.92 -3.63
N LEU A 75 -13.42 9.86 -4.83
CA LEU A 75 -12.51 10.89 -5.32
C LEU A 75 -13.18 11.85 -6.30
N ASP A 76 -12.82 13.13 -6.24
CA ASP A 76 -13.29 14.14 -7.21
C ASP A 76 -12.77 13.86 -8.63
N LYS A 77 -11.53 13.37 -8.72
CA LYS A 77 -10.82 13.07 -9.98
C LYS A 77 -10.33 11.63 -9.99
N ALA A 78 -10.29 11.04 -11.18
CA ALA A 78 -9.74 9.71 -11.37
C ALA A 78 -8.22 9.74 -11.07
N PRO A 79 -7.69 8.76 -10.32
CA PRO A 79 -6.26 8.69 -10.03
C PRO A 79 -5.47 8.27 -11.27
N ASP A 80 -4.28 8.83 -11.45
CA ASP A 80 -3.34 8.38 -12.48
C ASP A 80 -2.59 7.13 -12.00
N ILE A 81 -3.09 5.97 -12.43
CA ILE A 81 -2.51 4.67 -12.06
C ILE A 81 -1.05 4.55 -12.55
N ASN A 82 -0.73 5.06 -13.73
CA ASN A 82 0.62 4.92 -14.29
C ASN A 82 1.63 5.73 -13.49
N LEU A 83 1.24 6.91 -13.04
CA LEU A 83 2.05 7.74 -12.14
C LEU A 83 2.31 7.02 -10.81
N LEU A 84 1.29 6.41 -10.21
CA LEU A 84 1.43 5.68 -8.94
C LEU A 84 2.26 4.40 -9.06
N ILE A 85 2.20 3.72 -10.21
CA ILE A 85 3.09 2.58 -10.53
C ILE A 85 4.52 3.08 -10.72
N GLY A 86 4.72 4.16 -11.48
CA GLY A 86 6.04 4.75 -11.74
C GLY A 86 6.73 5.26 -10.47
N ALA A 87 5.97 5.83 -9.54
CA ALA A 87 6.43 6.23 -8.21
C ALA A 87 6.68 5.04 -7.25
N GLY A 88 6.41 3.81 -7.70
CA GLY A 88 6.71 2.60 -6.95
C GLY A 88 5.70 2.24 -5.85
N PHE A 89 4.54 2.89 -5.77
CA PHE A 89 3.54 2.57 -4.74
C PHE A 89 2.60 1.43 -5.13
N LEU A 90 2.41 1.22 -6.43
CA LEU A 90 1.60 0.12 -6.99
C LEU A 90 2.44 -0.78 -7.90
N CYS A 91 2.00 -2.02 -8.09
CA CYS A 91 2.54 -2.96 -9.07
C CYS A 91 1.42 -3.78 -9.71
N HIS A 92 1.66 -4.28 -10.93
CA HIS A 92 0.75 -5.27 -11.52
C HIS A 92 0.77 -6.55 -10.69
N ASP A 93 -0.39 -7.18 -10.52
CA ASP A 93 -0.50 -8.48 -9.83
C ASP A 93 -0.11 -9.64 -10.77
N ASP A 94 0.89 -9.42 -11.62
CA ASP A 94 1.49 -10.44 -12.46
C ASP A 94 2.49 -11.21 -11.60
N VAL A 95 2.17 -12.47 -11.32
CA VAL A 95 2.98 -13.42 -10.54
C VAL A 95 4.36 -13.56 -11.20
N THR A 96 5.28 -12.67 -10.85
CA THR A 96 6.68 -12.76 -11.29
C THR A 96 7.58 -12.40 -10.13
N MET A 97 8.09 -13.47 -9.51
CA MET A 97 9.26 -13.51 -8.63
C MET A 97 10.29 -12.44 -9.02
N THR A 98 10.56 -11.50 -8.13
CA THR A 98 11.85 -10.81 -8.08
C THR A 98 12.39 -10.86 -6.65
N SER A 99 13.68 -11.17 -6.58
CA SER A 99 14.44 -11.85 -5.55
C SER A 99 14.56 -11.17 -4.19
N VAL A 100 14.54 -12.02 -3.16
CA VAL A 100 15.38 -12.04 -1.94
C VAL A 100 16.02 -10.72 -1.51
N GLY A 101 15.52 -10.22 -0.39
CA GLY A 101 16.21 -9.33 0.54
C GLY A 101 15.61 -9.56 1.92
N CYS A 102 15.89 -10.74 2.50
CA CYS A 102 15.51 -11.11 3.85
C CYS A 102 16.16 -10.14 4.83
N GLN A 103 15.35 -9.38 5.56
CA GLN A 103 15.72 -8.96 6.91
C GLN A 103 14.61 -9.51 7.80
N ASP A 104 14.88 -10.68 8.37
CA ASP A 104 14.19 -11.14 9.57
C ASP A 104 14.72 -10.32 10.73
N ASP A 105 14.08 -9.17 11.00
CA ASP A 105 14.27 -8.49 12.28
C ASP A 105 13.56 -9.34 13.35
N THR A 106 14.36 -10.16 14.02
CA THR A 106 13.97 -10.89 15.22
C THR A 106 13.84 -9.87 16.36
N PRO A 107 12.70 -9.78 17.09
CA PRO A 107 12.65 -8.90 18.25
C PRO A 107 13.44 -9.52 19.41
N GLU A 108 14.43 -8.78 19.91
CA GLU A 108 15.17 -9.13 21.12
C GLU A 108 14.20 -9.23 22.32
N THR A 109 14.32 -10.30 23.09
CA THR A 109 13.55 -10.52 24.32
C THR A 109 14.36 -9.96 25.49
N GLU A 110 13.95 -8.84 26.05
CA GLU A 110 14.50 -8.35 27.31
C GLU A 110 13.96 -9.21 28.47
N THR A 111 14.87 -9.84 29.20
CA THR A 111 14.58 -10.50 30.47
C THR A 111 15.03 -9.56 31.58
N GLU A 112 14.11 -8.88 32.25
CA GLU A 112 14.42 -8.14 33.47
C GLU A 112 14.32 -9.08 34.68
N THR A 113 15.35 -9.02 35.53
CA THR A 113 15.55 -9.82 36.75
C THR A 113 14.92 -9.13 37.96
#